data_AF-A0A7V8E455-F1
#
_entry.id   AF-A0A7V8E455-F1
#
_cell.length_a   1.000
_cell.length_b   1.000
_cell.length_c   1.000
_cell.angle_alpha   90.00
_cell.angle_beta   90.00
_cell.angle_gamma   90.00
#
_symmetry.space_group_name_H-M   'P 1'
#
loop_
_entity.id
_entity.type
_entity.pdbx_description
1 polymer ?
#
loop_
_entity_poly.entity_id
_entity_poly.type
_entity_poly.pdbx_seq_one_letter_code
_entity_poly.pdbx_strand_id
1 'polypeptide(L)'
;MRRLLPLLLLLPSCGKPPPPPGPATPAPPPRLAPALTRPVVTAFVASLLDPDLPNPEPGPSAGTTADAASLRRSEAFAQKYGFRDFAEYAEARRRVMLAKLAWMKREIAKSSGGNLDFQIKIATSTLLNPDATQEQKDAATNSLNRAMQLKKSLESPSAASTVAEEDIALVAEFAEQINRAEEAAAKR
;
A
#
# COMPACT_ATOMS: atom_id res chain seq x y z
N MET A 1 -76.93 15.66 35.44
CA MET A 1 -77.27 14.73 34.34
C MET A 1 -75.97 14.23 33.72
N ARG A 2 -75.79 12.91 33.63
CA ARG A 2 -74.62 12.17 33.09
C ARG A 2 -74.55 12.26 31.56
N ARG A 3 -73.36 12.49 30.98
CA ARG A 3 -72.93 12.05 29.62
C ARG A 3 -71.39 11.94 29.63
N LEU A 4 -70.81 10.75 29.80
CA LEU A 4 -70.40 9.75 28.78
C LEU A 4 -69.37 10.27 27.75
N LEU A 5 -68.11 9.84 27.91
CA LEU A 5 -67.10 9.70 26.85
C LEU A 5 -67.53 8.57 25.90
N PRO A 6 -67.17 8.60 24.59
CA PRO A 6 -65.93 7.94 24.18
C PRO A 6 -65.19 8.54 22.94
N LEU A 7 -63.87 8.33 22.93
CA LEU A 7 -63.05 7.77 21.83
C LEU A 7 -63.24 8.31 20.40
N LEU A 8 -62.17 8.89 19.83
CA LEU A 8 -61.81 8.68 18.42
C LEU A 8 -60.31 8.91 18.21
N LEU A 9 -59.58 7.78 18.25
CA LEU A 9 -58.24 7.62 17.70
C LEU A 9 -58.26 7.95 16.21
N LEU A 10 -57.56 9.01 15.80
CA LEU A 10 -57.24 9.30 14.41
C LEU A 10 -55.94 8.57 14.04
N LEU A 11 -56.08 7.33 13.57
CA LEU A 11 -55.18 6.69 12.63
C LEU A 11 -55.98 6.38 11.37
N PRO A 12 -55.72 7.08 10.26
CA PRO A 12 -55.37 6.39 9.01
C PRO A 12 -54.33 7.22 8.21
N SER A 13 -53.29 6.70 7.58
CA SER A 13 -53.27 5.62 6.61
C SER A 13 -51.82 5.14 6.39
N CYS A 14 -51.57 3.84 6.57
CA CYS A 14 -50.51 3.15 5.85
C CYS A 14 -51.01 2.87 4.43
N GLY A 15 -50.24 3.20 3.38
CA GLY A 15 -50.63 2.78 2.04
C GLY A 15 -49.93 3.42 0.85
N LYS A 16 -48.61 3.66 0.88
CA LYS A 16 -47.81 3.53 -0.34
C LYS A 16 -46.59 2.67 -0.03
N PRO A 17 -46.44 1.47 -0.65
CA PRO A 17 -45.22 0.71 -0.51
C PRO A 17 -44.06 1.57 -1.03
N PRO A 18 -42.91 1.59 -0.33
CA PRO A 18 -41.73 2.27 -0.86
C PRO A 18 -41.42 1.69 -2.24
N PRO A 19 -41.06 2.54 -3.22
CA PRO A 19 -40.72 2.07 -4.55
C PRO A 19 -39.60 1.02 -4.43
N PRO A 20 -39.64 -0.05 -5.25
CA PRO A 20 -38.58 -1.04 -5.24
C PRO A 20 -37.23 -0.34 -5.45
N PRO A 21 -36.17 -0.76 -4.74
CA PRO A 21 -34.85 -0.22 -4.97
C PRO A 21 -34.55 -0.36 -6.46
N GLY A 22 -34.36 0.78 -7.13
CA GLY A 22 -33.97 0.79 -8.53
C GLY A 22 -32.71 -0.09 -8.70
N PRO A 23 -32.51 -0.70 -9.88
CA PRO A 23 -31.32 -1.49 -10.13
C PRO A 23 -30.10 -0.66 -9.71
N ALA A 24 -29.33 -1.19 -8.76
CA ALA A 24 -28.10 -0.55 -8.34
C ALA A 24 -27.24 -0.40 -9.59
N THR A 25 -27.11 0.85 -10.06
CA THR A 25 -26.26 1.16 -11.20
C THR A 25 -24.90 0.51 -10.92
N PRO A 26 -24.40 -0.38 -11.79
CA PRO A 26 -23.12 -1.03 -11.57
C PRO A 26 -22.10 0.05 -11.25
N ALA A 27 -21.38 -0.10 -10.13
CA ALA A 27 -20.26 0.78 -9.84
C ALA A 27 -19.38 0.83 -11.09
N PRO A 28 -18.98 2.03 -11.56
CA PRO A 28 -18.15 2.13 -12.75
C PRO A 28 -16.95 1.18 -12.57
N PRO A 29 -16.57 0.43 -13.62
CA PRO A 29 -15.44 -0.48 -13.52
C PRO A 29 -14.26 0.33 -12.96
N PRO A 30 -13.49 -0.23 -12.01
CA PRO A 30 -12.39 0.47 -11.39
C PRO A 30 -11.53 1.04 -12.52
N ARG A 31 -11.45 2.37 -12.60
CA ARG A 31 -10.58 3.01 -13.58
C ARG A 31 -9.19 2.49 -13.26
N LEU A 32 -8.61 1.74 -14.20
CA LEU A 32 -7.19 1.42 -14.17
C LEU A 32 -6.50 2.76 -13.98
N ALA A 33 -5.92 2.98 -12.80
CA ALA A 33 -5.20 4.21 -12.56
C ALA A 33 -4.14 4.37 -13.68
N PRO A 34 -3.93 5.59 -14.19
CA PRO A 34 -3.02 5.82 -15.29
C PRO A 34 -1.65 5.22 -14.95
N ALA A 35 -0.99 4.65 -15.96
CA ALA A 35 0.38 4.14 -15.82
C ALA A 35 1.30 5.25 -15.29
N LEU A 36 2.34 4.87 -14.54
CA LEU A 36 3.34 5.85 -14.14
C LEU A 36 4.06 6.38 -15.39
N THR A 37 4.31 7.68 -15.39
CA THR A 37 5.08 8.34 -16.45
C THR A 37 6.26 9.05 -15.82
N ARG A 38 7.32 9.32 -16.61
CA ARG A 38 8.50 10.07 -16.14
C ARG A 38 8.11 11.39 -15.46
N PRO A 39 7.21 12.23 -16.02
CA PRO A 39 6.78 13.46 -15.35
C PRO A 39 6.15 13.21 -13.98
N VAL A 40 5.30 12.18 -13.86
CA VAL A 40 4.64 11.82 -12.60
C VAL A 40 5.65 11.39 -11.53
N VAL A 41 6.62 10.54 -11.88
CA VAL A 41 7.67 10.10 -10.95
C VAL A 41 8.58 11.26 -10.56
N THR A 42 8.91 12.14 -11.50
CA THR A 42 9.72 13.35 -11.22
C THR A 42 8.99 14.30 -10.28
N ALA A 43 7.70 14.56 -10.53
CA ALA A 43 6.85 15.38 -9.67
C ALA A 43 6.74 14.79 -8.26
N PHE A 44 6.58 13.47 -8.16
CA PHE A 44 6.59 12.75 -6.88
C PHE A 44 7.93 12.90 -6.13
N VAL A 45 9.07 12.70 -6.79
CA VAL A 45 10.39 12.88 -6.15
C VAL A 45 10.57 14.31 -5.63
N ALA A 46 10.17 15.31 -6.42
CA ALA A 46 10.23 16.71 -6.00
C ALA A 46 9.32 16.96 -4.79
N SER A 47 8.13 16.34 -4.75
CA SER A 47 7.16 16.54 -3.68
C SER A 47 7.62 15.98 -2.33
N LEU A 48 8.47 14.95 -2.31
CA LEU A 48 9.04 14.40 -1.07
C LEU A 48 9.95 15.39 -0.34
N LEU A 49 10.53 16.36 -1.06
CA LEU A 49 11.41 17.37 -0.49
C LEU A 49 10.66 18.59 0.04
N ASP A 50 9.34 18.66 -0.16
CA ASP A 50 8.51 19.76 0.29
C ASP A 50 8.34 19.75 1.82
N PRO A 51 8.56 20.87 2.53
CA PRO A 51 8.21 20.96 3.95
C PRO A 51 6.71 20.80 4.22
N ASP A 52 5.86 21.11 3.24
CA ASP A 52 4.40 20.98 3.33
C ASP A 52 3.91 19.60 2.87
N LEU A 53 4.80 18.61 2.71
CA LEU A 53 4.44 17.24 2.35
C LEU A 53 3.37 16.73 3.32
N PRO A 54 2.12 16.49 2.85
CA PRO A 54 1.08 16.02 3.73
C PRO A 54 1.48 14.65 4.25
N ASN A 55 1.49 14.52 5.58
CA ASN A 55 1.63 13.21 6.20
C ASN A 55 0.52 12.31 5.66
N PRO A 56 0.84 11.09 5.23
CA PRO A 56 -0.18 10.11 4.91
C PRO A 56 -0.85 9.73 6.23
N GLU A 57 -1.83 10.51 6.67
CA GLU A 57 -2.77 9.98 7.63
C GLU A 57 -3.42 8.75 6.99
N PRO A 58 -3.57 7.64 7.73
CA PRO A 58 -4.43 6.56 7.27
C PRO A 58 -5.76 7.22 6.91
N GLY A 59 -6.22 7.01 5.67
CA GLY A 59 -7.43 7.63 5.14
C GLY A 59 -8.56 7.56 6.17
N PRO A 60 -9.52 8.51 6.13
CA PRO A 60 -10.40 8.83 7.23
C PRO A 60 -10.83 7.57 7.98
N SER A 61 -10.28 7.38 9.19
CA SER A 61 -10.81 6.36 10.09
C SER A 61 -12.30 6.65 10.18
N ALA A 62 -13.14 5.67 9.86
CA ALA A 62 -14.59 5.84 9.77
C ALA A 62 -15.09 6.61 11.03
N GLY A 63 -15.38 7.91 10.87
CA GLY A 63 -15.77 8.79 11.97
C GLY A 63 -14.97 10.09 12.15
N THR A 64 -13.79 10.27 11.52
CA THR A 64 -13.07 11.56 11.55
C THR A 64 -13.26 12.31 10.23
N THR A 65 -14.10 13.34 10.24
CA THR A 65 -14.16 14.31 9.12
C THR A 65 -12.83 15.04 9.04
N ALA A 66 -12.06 14.82 7.97
CA ALA A 66 -10.94 15.68 7.64
C ALA A 66 -11.44 17.14 7.62
N ASP A 67 -10.79 18.02 8.39
CA ASP A 67 -11.12 19.44 8.40
C ASP A 67 -10.99 20.02 6.97
N ALA A 68 -11.93 20.89 6.58
CA ALA A 68 -11.97 21.48 5.24
C ALA A 68 -10.69 22.25 4.87
N ALA A 69 -9.95 22.80 5.84
CA ALA A 69 -8.64 23.42 5.63
C ALA A 69 -7.54 22.39 5.36
N SER A 70 -7.56 21.22 6.02
CA SER A 70 -6.67 20.09 5.71
C SER A 70 -6.85 19.55 4.28
N LEU A 71 -8.11 19.42 3.84
CA LEU A 71 -8.43 19.00 2.47
C LEU A 71 -7.90 20.00 1.44
N ARG A 72 -8.17 21.30 1.65
CA ARG A 72 -7.66 22.36 0.75
C ARG A 72 -6.13 22.42 0.69
N ARG A 73 -5.44 22.20 1.81
CA ARG A 73 -3.97 22.14 1.83
C ARG A 73 -3.45 20.95 1.03
N SER A 74 -4.05 19.78 1.20
CA SER A 74 -3.71 18.57 0.44
C SER A 74 -3.96 18.75 -1.07
N GLU A 75 -5.07 19.40 -1.45
CA GLU A 75 -5.37 19.74 -2.84
C GLU A 75 -4.38 20.74 -3.43
N ALA A 76 -4.08 21.83 -2.71
CA ALA A 76 -3.12 22.83 -3.14
C ALA A 76 -1.71 22.22 -3.30
N PHE A 77 -1.33 21.33 -2.39
CA PHE A 77 -0.10 20.55 -2.50
C PHE A 77 -0.06 19.72 -3.78
N ALA A 78 -1.12 18.96 -4.08
CA ALA A 78 -1.18 18.14 -5.29
C ALA A 78 -1.07 19.01 -6.56
N GLN A 79 -1.79 20.12 -6.60
CA GLN A 79 -1.76 21.07 -7.73
C GLN A 79 -0.39 21.73 -7.92
N LYS A 80 0.33 22.04 -6.82
CA LYS A 80 1.71 22.58 -6.86
C LYS A 80 2.66 21.67 -7.66
N TYR A 81 2.44 20.36 -7.62
CA TYR A 81 3.24 19.36 -8.33
C TYR A 81 2.63 18.88 -9.65
N GLY A 82 1.59 19.57 -10.14
CA GLY A 82 0.98 19.29 -11.44
C GLY A 82 0.00 18.11 -11.45
N PHE A 83 -0.41 17.61 -10.28
CA PHE A 83 -1.52 16.66 -10.17
C PHE A 83 -2.86 17.40 -10.24
N ARG A 84 -3.88 16.79 -10.84
CA ARG A 84 -5.22 17.36 -10.95
C ARG A 84 -5.88 17.55 -9.58
N ASP A 85 -5.71 16.55 -8.72
CA ASP A 85 -6.31 16.49 -7.39
C ASP A 85 -5.43 15.64 -6.44
N PHE A 86 -5.75 15.69 -5.15
CA PHE A 86 -4.99 14.93 -4.15
C PHE A 86 -5.15 13.41 -4.31
N ALA A 87 -6.25 12.93 -4.87
CA ALA A 87 -6.46 11.50 -5.10
C ALA A 87 -5.49 10.98 -6.18
N GLU A 88 -5.25 11.76 -7.24
CA GLU A 88 -4.25 11.45 -8.25
C GLU A 88 -2.84 11.40 -7.67
N TYR A 89 -2.47 12.38 -6.83
CA TYR A 89 -1.20 12.36 -6.10
C TYR A 89 -1.07 11.12 -5.20
N ALA A 90 -2.10 10.81 -4.40
CA ALA A 90 -2.08 9.68 -3.47
C ALA A 90 -1.94 8.34 -4.22
N GLU A 91 -2.60 8.19 -5.36
CA GLU A 91 -2.49 7.00 -6.20
C GLU A 91 -1.11 6.91 -6.87
N ALA A 92 -0.57 8.03 -7.38
CA ALA A 92 0.79 8.08 -7.92
C ALA A 92 1.82 7.66 -6.85
N ARG A 93 1.72 8.22 -5.63
CA ARG A 93 2.54 7.84 -4.48
C ARG A 93 2.40 6.35 -4.18
N ARG A 94 1.18 5.82 -4.07
CA ARG A 94 0.92 4.40 -3.81
C ARG A 94 1.61 3.51 -4.85
N ARG A 95 1.47 3.84 -6.13
CA ARG A 95 2.09 3.10 -7.23
C ARG A 95 3.61 3.17 -7.19
N VAL A 96 4.20 4.35 -7.00
CA VAL A 96 5.65 4.49 -6.89
C VAL A 96 6.19 3.67 -5.72
N MET A 97 5.52 3.67 -4.56
CA MET A 97 5.94 2.86 -3.41
C MET A 97 5.82 1.35 -3.68
N LEU A 98 4.73 0.89 -4.30
CA LEU A 98 4.58 -0.53 -4.65
C LEU A 98 5.59 -0.98 -5.72
N ALA A 99 5.83 -0.16 -6.74
CA ALA A 99 6.83 -0.40 -7.77
C ALA A 99 8.24 -0.45 -7.18
N LYS A 100 8.57 0.49 -6.27
CA LYS A 100 9.84 0.49 -5.54
C LYS A 100 10.00 -0.78 -4.71
N LEU A 101 8.98 -1.20 -3.98
CA LEU A 101 9.00 -2.46 -3.20
C LEU A 101 9.19 -3.67 -4.11
N ALA A 102 8.53 -3.72 -5.27
CA ALA A 102 8.68 -4.80 -6.24
C ALA A 102 10.13 -4.85 -6.76
N TRP A 103 10.67 -3.70 -7.15
CA TRP A 103 12.06 -3.57 -7.60
C TRP A 103 13.05 -3.98 -6.51
N MET A 104 12.93 -3.45 -5.30
CA MET A 104 13.79 -3.82 -4.16
C MET A 104 13.75 -5.31 -3.87
N LYS A 105 12.56 -5.92 -3.91
CA LYS A 105 12.41 -7.37 -3.72
C LYS A 105 13.16 -8.17 -4.78
N ARG A 106 13.16 -7.71 -6.05
CA ARG A 106 13.95 -8.33 -7.13
C ARG A 106 15.44 -8.13 -6.95
N GLU A 107 15.88 -6.93 -6.58
CA GLU A 107 17.29 -6.66 -6.32
C GLU A 107 17.80 -7.47 -5.12
N ILE A 108 17.00 -7.62 -4.07
CA ILE A 108 17.31 -8.50 -2.96
C ILE A 108 17.33 -9.96 -3.41
N ALA A 109 16.36 -10.44 -4.19
CA ALA A 109 16.38 -11.80 -4.71
C ALA A 109 17.60 -12.06 -5.60
N LYS A 110 18.01 -11.09 -6.43
CA LYS A 110 19.19 -11.16 -7.31
C LYS A 110 20.51 -11.16 -6.53
N SER A 111 20.66 -10.25 -5.57
CA SER A 111 21.87 -10.11 -4.75
C SER A 111 21.98 -11.18 -3.67
N SER A 112 20.85 -11.62 -3.12
CA SER A 112 20.78 -12.58 -2.02
C SER A 112 20.57 -14.02 -2.49
N GLY A 113 20.05 -14.28 -3.69
CA GLY A 113 19.77 -15.64 -4.16
C GLY A 113 20.99 -16.55 -4.12
N GLY A 114 22.13 -16.09 -4.65
CA GLY A 114 23.39 -16.84 -4.60
C GLY A 114 23.95 -17.03 -3.19
N ASN A 115 23.79 -16.03 -2.32
CA ASN A 115 24.25 -16.10 -0.92
C ASN A 115 23.34 -17.00 -0.06
N LEU A 116 22.03 -16.96 -0.30
CA LEU A 116 21.04 -17.79 0.40
C LEU A 116 21.18 -19.25 0.01
N ASP A 117 21.34 -19.55 -1.29
CA ASP A 117 21.59 -20.92 -1.74
C ASP A 117 22.92 -21.47 -1.20
N PHE A 118 23.95 -20.62 -1.11
CA PHE A 118 25.23 -20.97 -0.48
C PHE A 118 25.08 -21.25 1.02
N GLN A 119 24.37 -20.40 1.76
CA GLN A 119 24.11 -20.60 3.19
C GLN A 119 23.29 -21.86 3.45
N ILE A 120 22.26 -22.12 2.63
CA ILE A 120 21.48 -23.37 2.70
C ILE A 120 22.40 -24.56 2.48
N LYS A 121 23.24 -24.54 1.44
CA LYS A 121 24.18 -25.63 1.14
C LYS A 121 25.15 -25.88 2.31
N ILE A 122 25.76 -24.85 2.88
CA ILE A 122 26.66 -24.98 4.03
C ILE A 122 25.90 -25.57 5.23
N ALA A 123 24.76 -24.99 5.58
CA ALA A 123 23.98 -25.45 6.71
C ALA A 123 23.54 -26.92 6.54
N THR A 124 23.09 -27.31 5.35
CA THR A 124 22.77 -28.71 5.03
C THR A 124 24.01 -29.61 5.12
N SER A 125 25.16 -29.20 4.60
CA SER A 125 26.40 -29.97 4.70
C SER A 125 26.85 -30.17 6.16
N THR A 126 26.74 -29.14 7.01
CA THR A 126 27.04 -29.24 8.45
C THR A 126 26.09 -30.18 9.17
N LEU A 127 24.79 -30.17 8.81
CA LEU A 127 23.79 -31.08 9.40
C LEU A 127 24.00 -32.54 8.99
N LEU A 128 24.46 -32.78 7.75
CA LEU A 128 24.78 -34.11 7.23
C LEU A 128 26.15 -34.63 7.66
N ASN A 129 27.01 -33.77 8.23
CA ASN A 129 28.32 -34.18 8.71
C ASN A 129 28.17 -34.99 10.01
N PRO A 130 28.56 -36.28 10.02
CA PRO A 130 28.48 -37.11 11.22
C PRO A 130 29.37 -36.58 12.35
N ASP A 131 30.46 -35.90 12.01
CA ASP A 131 31.47 -35.39 12.96
C ASP A 131 31.12 -34.00 13.52
N ALA A 132 30.05 -33.37 13.04
CA ALA A 132 29.64 -32.05 13.53
C ALA A 132 29.12 -32.15 14.97
N THR A 133 29.57 -31.22 15.82
CA THR A 133 29.14 -31.13 17.22
C THR A 133 27.66 -30.75 17.30
N GLN A 134 27.02 -31.02 18.45
CA GLN A 134 25.63 -30.64 18.65
C GLN A 134 25.42 -29.13 18.49
N GLU A 135 26.35 -28.32 19.03
CA GLU A 135 26.31 -26.85 18.88
C GLU A 135 26.41 -26.40 17.41
N GLN A 136 27.25 -27.07 16.62
CA GLN A 136 27.36 -26.80 15.18
C GLN A 136 26.07 -27.18 14.43
N LYS A 137 25.44 -28.30 14.81
CA LYS A 137 24.15 -28.73 14.24
C LYS A 137 23.02 -27.78 14.62
N ASP A 138 23.00 -27.27 15.86
CA ASP A 138 22.01 -26.29 16.32
C ASP A 138 22.18 -24.95 15.58
N ALA A 139 23.43 -24.48 15.44
CA ALA A 139 23.75 -23.28 14.67
C ALA A 139 23.36 -23.42 13.18
N ALA A 140 23.66 -24.57 12.57
CA ALA A 140 23.30 -24.87 11.19
C ALA A 140 21.77 -24.95 11.01
N THR A 141 21.03 -25.54 11.95
CA THR A 141 19.56 -25.57 11.94
C THR A 141 18.98 -24.15 11.97
N ASN A 142 19.48 -23.30 12.86
CA ASN A 142 19.04 -21.91 12.96
C ASN A 142 19.40 -21.08 11.71
N SER A 143 20.55 -21.36 11.08
CA SER A 143 20.95 -20.73 9.83
C SER A 143 20.05 -21.18 8.67
N LEU A 144 19.80 -22.49 8.55
CA LEU A 144 18.94 -23.08 7.52
C LEU A 144 17.52 -22.54 7.60
N ASN A 145 16.92 -22.51 8.79
CA ASN A 145 15.56 -21.99 8.99
C ASN A 145 15.43 -20.52 8.58
N ARG A 146 16.42 -19.68 8.95
CA ARG A 146 16.45 -18.26 8.56
C ARG A 146 16.59 -18.09 7.06
N ALA A 147 17.52 -18.81 6.43
CA ALA A 147 17.73 -18.73 4.99
C ALA A 147 16.49 -19.21 4.20
N MET A 148 15.87 -20.30 4.63
CA MET A 148 14.65 -20.84 4.02
C MET A 148 13.44 -19.91 4.21
N GLN A 149 13.28 -19.30 5.39
CA GLN A 149 12.21 -18.33 5.65
C GLN A 149 12.38 -17.09 4.78
N LEU A 150 13.60 -16.57 4.66
CA LEU A 150 13.89 -15.42 3.81
C LEU A 150 13.66 -15.76 2.33
N LYS A 151 14.13 -16.92 1.86
CA LYS A 151 13.90 -17.40 0.49
C LYS A 151 12.39 -17.48 0.18
N LYS A 152 11.60 -18.10 1.07
CA LYS A 152 10.14 -18.15 0.94
C LYS A 152 9.49 -16.77 0.90
N SER A 153 9.95 -15.83 1.72
CA SER A 153 9.45 -14.45 1.73
C SER A 153 9.72 -13.70 0.41
N LEU A 154 10.91 -13.92 -0.15
CA LEU A 154 11.32 -13.36 -1.45
C LEU A 154 10.55 -14.00 -2.61
N GLU A 155 10.15 -15.26 -2.50
CA GLU A 155 9.38 -15.97 -3.55
C GLU A 155 7.86 -15.77 -3.44
N SER A 156 7.34 -15.43 -2.26
CA SER A 156 5.89 -15.29 -2.05
C SER A 156 5.31 -14.12 -2.86
N PRO A 157 4.12 -14.23 -3.48
CA PRO A 157 3.46 -13.09 -4.12
C PRO A 157 3.22 -11.97 -3.10
N SER A 158 3.48 -10.71 -3.46
CA SER A 158 3.14 -9.54 -2.64
C SER A 158 2.20 -8.61 -3.41
N ALA A 159 1.65 -7.58 -2.75
CA ALA A 159 0.93 -6.50 -3.46
C ALA A 159 1.80 -5.80 -4.52
N ALA A 160 3.12 -5.98 -4.45
CA ALA A 160 4.08 -5.54 -5.44
C ALA A 160 4.10 -6.44 -6.70
N SER A 161 3.56 -7.66 -6.62
CA SER A 161 3.44 -8.62 -7.74
C SER A 161 2.31 -8.29 -8.73
N THR A 162 1.44 -7.33 -8.41
CA THR A 162 0.36 -6.85 -9.29
C THR A 162 0.70 -5.52 -9.97
N VAL A 163 1.88 -4.97 -9.72
CA VAL A 163 2.38 -3.75 -10.35
C VAL A 163 2.89 -4.07 -11.74
N ALA A 164 2.59 -3.20 -12.71
CA ALA A 164 3.05 -3.37 -14.09
C ALA A 164 4.59 -3.32 -14.19
N GLU A 165 5.17 -4.13 -15.07
CA GLU A 165 6.63 -4.16 -15.29
C GLU A 165 7.18 -2.79 -15.71
N GLU A 166 6.43 -2.03 -16.51
CA GLU A 166 6.85 -0.69 -16.93
C GLU A 166 6.94 0.28 -15.75
N ASP A 167 6.00 0.20 -14.80
CA ASP A 167 6.01 1.02 -13.57
C ASP A 167 7.24 0.67 -12.71
N ILE A 168 7.58 -0.63 -12.61
CA ILE A 168 8.77 -1.10 -11.87
C ILE A 168 10.05 -0.61 -12.53
N ALA A 169 10.18 -0.76 -13.85
CA ALA A 169 11.34 -0.32 -14.61
C ALA A 169 11.54 1.19 -14.50
N LEU A 170 10.46 1.96 -14.66
CA LEU A 170 10.50 3.40 -14.55
C LEU A 170 10.93 3.83 -13.14
N VAL A 171 10.39 3.24 -12.08
CA VAL A 171 10.79 3.59 -10.70
C VAL A 171 12.23 3.18 -10.41
N ALA A 172 12.70 2.06 -10.98
CA ALA A 172 14.10 1.65 -10.85
C ALA A 172 15.08 2.69 -11.39
N GLU A 173 14.74 3.38 -12.50
CA GLU A 173 15.57 4.47 -13.03
C GLU A 173 15.71 5.66 -12.07
N PHE A 174 14.70 5.89 -11.22
CA PHE A 174 14.67 7.00 -10.25
C PHE A 174 14.99 6.56 -8.82
N ALA A 175 15.31 5.28 -8.59
CA ALA A 175 15.39 4.69 -7.26
C ALA A 175 16.34 5.43 -6.31
N GLU A 176 17.50 5.85 -6.82
CA GLU A 176 18.47 6.62 -6.04
C GLU A 176 17.91 7.99 -5.61
N GLN A 177 17.26 8.71 -6.53
CA GLN A 177 16.67 10.01 -6.23
C GLN A 177 15.52 9.89 -5.24
N ILE A 178 14.68 8.85 -5.41
CA ILE A 178 13.60 8.53 -4.47
C ILE A 178 14.18 8.24 -3.09
N ASN A 179 15.22 7.40 -2.98
CA ASN A 179 15.86 7.06 -1.70
C ASN A 179 16.45 8.29 -1.01
N ARG A 180 17.18 9.14 -1.74
CA ARG A 180 17.75 10.37 -1.19
C ARG A 180 16.66 11.35 -0.73
N ALA A 181 15.59 11.48 -1.50
CA ALA A 181 14.48 12.36 -1.15
C ALA A 181 13.71 11.85 0.08
N GLU A 182 13.48 10.54 0.19
CA GLU A 182 12.90 9.92 1.39
C GLU A 182 13.80 10.09 2.61
N GLU A 183 15.12 9.88 2.48
CA GLU A 183 16.06 10.06 3.58
C GLU A 183 16.12 11.53 4.04
N ALA A 184 16.10 12.47 3.10
CA ALA A 184 16.04 13.89 3.40
C ALA A 184 14.72 14.29 4.10
N ALA A 185 13.60 13.68 3.70
CA ALA A 185 12.31 13.88 4.35
C ALA A 185 12.28 13.29 5.77
N ALA A 186 12.88 12.11 5.99
CA ALA A 186 12.90 11.43 7.29
C ALA A 186 13.81 12.10 8.35
N LYS A 187 14.75 12.95 7.94
CA LYS A 187 15.66 13.69 8.84
C LYS A 187 15.09 15.02 9.35
N ARG A 188 13.87 15.37 8.95
CA ARG A 188 13.17 16.61 9.37
C ARG A 188 12.20 16.30 10.49
#